data_AF-A0A3D1X881-F1
#
_entry.id   AF-A0A3D1X881-F1
#
_cell.length_a   1.000
_cell.length_b   1.000
_cell.length_c   1.000
_cell.angle_alpha   90.00
_cell.angle_beta   90.00
_cell.angle_gamma   90.00
#
_symmetry.space_group_name_H-M   'P 1'
#
loop_
_entity.id
_entity.type
_entity.pdbx_description
1 polymer ?
#
loop_
_entity_poly.entity_id
_entity_poly.type
_entity_poly.pdbx_seq_one_letter_code
_entity_poly.pdbx_strand_id
1 'polypeptide(L)' 'GQHGVNIAAFTKEFNERTKNDMGLIIPVVITVYADRSFSFVTKTPPAAVLIKKECNIES' A
#
# COMPACT_ATOMS: atom_id res chain seq x y z
N GLY A 1 -2.53 -13.49 -5.11
CA GLY A 1 -1.83 -14.71 -4.71
C GLY A 1 -1.64 -15.73 -5.83
N GLN A 2 -1.37 -15.30 -7.06
CA GLN A 2 -1.12 -16.20 -8.20
C GLN A 2 0.37 -16.31 -8.59
N HIS A 3 1.24 -15.44 -8.05
CA HIS A 3 2.68 -15.39 -8.34
C HIS A 3 3.57 -16.01 -7.24
N GLY A 4 3.00 -16.79 -6.31
CA GLY A 4 3.78 -17.41 -5.22
C GLY A 4 4.30 -16.43 -4.15
N VAL A 5 3.77 -15.20 -4.13
CA VAL A 5 4.12 -14.16 -3.15
C VAL A 5 3.61 -14.57 -1.76
N ASN A 6 4.44 -14.42 -0.73
CA ASN A 6 4.03 -14.62 0.66
C ASN A 6 3.12 -13.48 1.11
N ILE A 7 1.81 -13.68 0.95
CA ILE A 7 0.78 -12.68 1.25
C ILE A 7 0.79 -12.32 2.74
N ALA A 8 1.01 -13.28 3.64
CA ALA A 8 1.00 -13.01 5.07
C ALA A 8 2.14 -12.04 5.47
N ALA A 9 3.33 -12.23 4.89
CA ALA A 9 4.46 -11.32 5.09
C ALA A 9 4.17 -9.93 4.50
N PHE A 10 3.64 -9.87 3.28
CA PHE A 10 3.23 -8.62 2.64
C PHE A 10 2.21 -7.85 3.48
N THR A 11 1.13 -8.49 3.92
CA THR A 11 0.06 -7.82 4.67
C THR A 11 0.57 -7.26 6.00
N LYS A 12 1.47 -7.99 6.68
CA LYS A 12 2.07 -7.51 7.93
C LYS A 12 2.93 -6.27 7.70
N GLU A 13 3.84 -6.34 6.74
CA GLU A 13 4.77 -5.23 6.45
C GLU A 13 4.05 -4.02 5.86
N PHE A 14 3.05 -4.22 4.99
CA PHE A 14 2.18 -3.17 4.48
C PHE A 14 1.44 -2.49 5.60
N ASN A 15 0.75 -3.25 6.47
CA ASN A 15 0.01 -2.68 7.59
C ASN A 15 0.92 -1.87 8.51
N GLU A 16 2.13 -2.35 8.82
CA GLU A 16 3.12 -1.61 9.62
C GLU A 16 3.53 -0.29 8.97
N ARG A 17 3.81 -0.29 7.65
CA ARG A 17 4.17 0.92 6.90
C ARG A 17 3.02 1.91 6.77
N THR A 18 1.78 1.45 6.71
CA THR A 18 0.59 2.28 6.51
C THR A 18 -0.18 2.59 7.81
N LYS A 19 0.37 2.26 8.99
CA LYS A 19 -0.25 2.56 10.30
C LYS A 19 -0.64 4.02 10.47
N ASN A 20 0.16 4.93 9.92
CA ASN A 20 -0.06 6.38 10.04
C ASN A 20 -1.09 6.91 9.02
N ASP A 21 -1.40 6.11 8.00
CA ASP A 21 -2.28 6.48 6.88
C ASP A 21 -3.60 5.70 6.92
N MET A 22 -4.01 5.23 8.10
CA MET A 22 -5.29 4.53 8.29
C MET A 22 -6.46 5.36 7.75
N GLY A 23 -7.28 4.73 6.91
CA GLY A 23 -8.41 5.36 6.23
C GLY A 23 -8.09 5.90 4.83
N LEU A 24 -6.83 5.85 4.38
CA LEU A 24 -6.43 6.26 3.03
C LEU A 24 -6.18 5.04 2.14
N ILE A 25 -6.63 5.12 0.88
CA ILE A 25 -6.30 4.11 -0.14
C ILE A 25 -4.88 4.38 -0.62
N ILE A 26 -3.96 3.48 -0.27
CA ILE A 26 -2.53 3.60 -0.58
C ILE A 26 -2.19 2.66 -1.75
N PRO A 27 -1.78 3.21 -2.90
CA PRO A 27 -1.38 2.39 -4.02
C PRO A 27 -0.03 1.72 -3.74
N VAL A 28 0.07 0.44 -4.07
CA VAL A 28 1.29 -0.36 -3.89
C VAL A 28 1.71 -0.97 -5.21
N VAL A 29 3.01 -0.91 -5.49
CA VAL A 29 3.63 -1.64 -6.60
C VAL A 29 4.41 -2.80 -6.03
N ILE A 30 4.07 -4.02 -6.42
CA ILE A 30 4.74 -5.25 -6.00
C ILE A 30 5.56 -5.78 -7.17
N THR A 31 6.86 -5.91 -6.98
CA THR A 31 7.78 -6.57 -7.92
C THR A 31 8.04 -7.98 -7.41
N VAL A 32 7.74 -8.98 -8.24
CA VAL A 32 7.96 -10.40 -7.92
C VAL A 32 9.15 -10.89 -8.74
N TYR A 33 10.13 -11.47 -8.08
CA TYR A 33 11.33 -12.02 -8.69
C TYR A 33 11.15 -13.51 -9.00
N ALA A 34 12.01 -14.06 -9.87
CA ALA A 34 11.93 -15.45 -10.34
C ALA A 34 12.15 -16.48 -9.21
N ASP A 35 12.86 -16.10 -8.15
CA ASP A 35 13.08 -16.90 -6.94
C ASP A 35 11.88 -16.88 -5.97
N ARG A 36 10.75 -16.27 -6.38
CA ARG A 36 9.54 -16.04 -5.57
C ARG A 36 9.75 -15.08 -4.41
N SER A 37 10.90 -14.42 -4.33
CA SER A 37 11.03 -13.24 -3.48
C SER A 37 10.19 -12.11 -4.07
N PHE A 38 9.78 -11.19 -3.20
CA PHE A 38 9.00 -10.03 -3.61
C PHE A 38 9.55 -8.80 -2.91
N SER A 39 9.46 -7.66 -3.60
CA SER A 39 9.68 -6.35 -3.02
C SER A 39 8.48 -5.48 -3.34
N PHE A 40 8.12 -4.56 -2.46
CA PHE A 40 7.01 -3.65 -2.72
C PHE A 40 7.35 -2.24 -2.31
N VAL A 41 6.78 -1.29 -3.05
CA VAL A 41 6.90 0.14 -2.77
C VAL A 41 5.50 0.69 -2.53
N THR A 42 5.27 1.23 -1.34
CA THR A 42 4.10 2.04 -1.01
C THR A 42 4.27 3.41 -1.67
N LYS A 43 3.39 3.75 -2.60
CA LYS A 43 3.33 5.10 -3.17
C LYS A 43 2.56 6.00 -2.23
N THR A 44 2.75 7.31 -2.39
CA THR A 44 1.95 8.30 -1.68
C THR A 44 0.47 8.10 -2.05
N PRO A 45 -0.46 8.16 -1.09
CA PRO A 45 -1.89 8.16 -1.40
C PRO A 45 -2.21 9.26 -2.42
N PRO A 46 -3.21 9.07 -3.30
CA PRO A 46 -3.50 10.02 -4.36
C PRO A 46 -3.65 11.42 -3.81
N ALA A 47 -3.03 12.42 -4.46
CA ALA A 47 -3.07 13.81 -4.01
C ALA A 47 -4.50 14.31 -3.77
N ALA A 48 -5.47 13.82 -4.54
CA ALA A 48 -6.89 14.11 -4.36
C ALA A 48 -7.43 13.69 -2.98
N VAL A 49 -6.99 12.56 -2.42
CA VAL A 49 -7.42 12.09 -1.09
C VAL A 49 -6.73 12.90 0.01
N LEU A 50 -5.45 13.25 -0.17
CA LEU A 50 -4.72 14.12 0.76
C LEU A 50 -5.34 15.52 0.82
N ILE A 51 -5.63 16.13 -0.32
CA ILE A 51 -6.28 17.43 -0.40
C ILE A 51 -7.68 17.38 0.21
N LYS A 52 -8.48 16.34 -0.06
CA LYS A 52 -9.81 16.19 0.56
C LYS A 52 -9.74 16.03 2.08
N LYS A 53 -8.75 15.29 2.60
CA LYS A 53 -8.54 15.11 4.05
C LYS A 53 -8.14 16.44 4.71
N GLU A 54 -7.19 17.18 4.14
CA GLU A 54 -6.76 18.47 4.68
C GLU A 54 -7.83 19.56 4.52
N CYS A 55 -8.66 19.49 3.47
CA CYS A 55 -9.77 20.42 3.26
C CYS A 55 -11.08 19.99 3.97
N ASN A 56 -11.10 18.83 4.65
CA ASN A 56 -12.26 18.26 5.32
C ASN A 56 -13.51 18.14 4.41
N ILE A 57 -13.29 17.80 3.14
CA ILE A 57 -14.35 17.68 2.12
C ILE A 57 -14.68 16.20 1.94
N GLU A 58 -15.82 15.77 2.48
CA GLU A 58 -16.42 14.47 2.18
C GLU A 58 -17.11 14.54 0.79
N SER A 59 -16.99 13.46 0.00
CA SER A 59 -17.78 13.27 -1.23
C SER A 59 -18.82 12.20 -1.00
#